data_AF-A0A836WRL0-F1
#
_entry.id   AF-A0A836WRL0-F1
#
_cell.length_a   1.000
_cell.length_b   1.000
_cell.length_c   1.000
_cell.angle_alpha   90.00
_cell.angle_beta   90.00
_cell.angle_gamma   90.00
#
_symmetry.space_group_name_H-M   'P 1'
#
loop_
_entity.id
_entity.type
_entity.pdbx_description
1 polymer ?
#
loop_
_entity_poly.entity_id
_entity_poly.type
_entity_poly.pdbx_seq_one_letter_code
_entity_poly.pdbx_strand_id
1 'polypeptide(L)'
;MTRDDVYIDKTAEVHESATIGAGSSIWNWTKVREQVFIGNNCNIGQVAFTNDLYPRAGNSDWTVTRTRVEDGVSIGANATIICGVTLGTNCMIGAGDVVTKDVPAHGLVVGQPARLVGYVSCSGRPLNHDMECGHPPDSAKLEA
;
A
#
# COMPACT_ATOMS: atom_id res chain seq x y z
N MET A 1 -0.30 7.69 -18.58
CA MET A 1 -1.04 6.59 -19.22
C MET A 1 -1.77 5.85 -18.13
N THR A 2 -3.06 6.09 -17.95
CA THR A 2 -3.93 5.23 -17.15
C THR A 2 -4.09 3.94 -17.95
N ARG A 3 -3.40 2.89 -17.55
CA ARG A 3 -3.69 1.54 -18.07
C ARG A 3 -4.98 1.11 -17.40
N ASP A 4 -5.92 0.57 -18.17
CA ASP A 4 -7.11 -0.06 -17.58
C ASP A 4 -6.78 -1.47 -17.07
N ASP A 5 -5.74 -2.10 -17.64
CA ASP A 5 -5.33 -3.46 -17.31
C ASP A 5 -4.55 -3.54 -15.99
N VAL A 6 -4.80 -4.63 -15.25
CA VAL A 6 -3.99 -5.03 -14.09
C VAL A 6 -2.73 -5.74 -14.57
N TYR A 7 -1.57 -5.30 -14.07
CA TYR A 7 -0.32 -6.04 -14.25
C TYR A 7 -0.05 -6.90 -13.01
N ILE A 8 0.13 -8.21 -13.20
CA ILE A 8 0.60 -9.14 -12.17
C ILE A 8 1.87 -9.79 -12.68
N ASP A 9 2.98 -9.54 -12.00
CA ASP A 9 4.24 -10.19 -12.33
C ASP A 9 4.12 -11.72 -12.18
N LYS A 10 4.77 -12.47 -13.07
CA LYS A 10 4.75 -13.94 -13.08
C LYS A 10 5.21 -14.60 -11.77
N THR A 11 5.94 -13.87 -10.93
CA THR A 11 6.45 -14.35 -9.65
C THR A 11 5.66 -13.84 -8.45
N ALA A 12 4.63 -13.01 -8.67
CA ALA A 12 3.71 -12.60 -7.62
C ALA A 12 2.72 -13.72 -7.33
N GLU A 13 2.43 -13.93 -6.05
CA GLU A 13 1.40 -14.84 -5.56
C GLU A 13 0.19 -13.99 -5.15
N VAL A 14 -0.92 -14.12 -5.88
CA VAL A 14 -2.18 -13.43 -5.58
C VAL A 14 -3.24 -14.49 -5.28
N HIS A 15 -3.79 -14.44 -4.07
CA HIS A 15 -4.88 -15.32 -3.68
C HIS A 15 -6.16 -15.02 -4.48
N GLU A 16 -6.94 -16.05 -4.84
CA GLU A 16 -8.15 -15.92 -5.67
C GLU A 16 -9.25 -15.01 -5.06
N SER A 17 -9.28 -14.88 -3.74
CA SER A 17 -10.22 -14.03 -3.01
C SER A 17 -9.76 -12.58 -2.87
N ALA A 18 -8.56 -12.24 -3.33
CA ALA A 18 -8.10 -10.87 -3.39
C ALA A 18 -8.77 -10.12 -4.55
N THR A 19 -8.89 -8.82 -4.42
CA THR A 19 -9.40 -7.95 -5.49
C THR A 19 -8.35 -6.93 -5.84
N ILE A 20 -8.11 -6.72 -7.14
CA ILE A 20 -7.16 -5.74 -7.64
C ILE A 20 -7.87 -4.83 -8.65
N GLY A 21 -7.88 -3.53 -8.38
CA GLY A 21 -8.49 -2.51 -9.23
C GLY A 21 -7.69 -2.23 -10.50
N ALA A 22 -8.36 -1.57 -11.46
CA ALA A 22 -7.82 -1.25 -12.78
C ALA A 22 -6.53 -0.42 -12.70
N GLY A 23 -5.61 -0.66 -13.63
CA GLY A 23 -4.33 0.07 -13.70
C GLY A 23 -3.33 -0.20 -12.58
N SER A 24 -3.65 -1.10 -11.65
CA SER A 24 -2.75 -1.48 -10.57
C SER A 24 -1.69 -2.46 -11.06
N SER A 25 -0.48 -2.32 -10.50
CA SER A 25 0.67 -3.17 -10.79
C SER A 25 1.13 -3.90 -9.54
N ILE A 26 1.16 -5.23 -9.61
CA ILE A 26 1.69 -6.12 -8.58
C ILE A 26 3.04 -6.65 -9.05
N TRP A 27 4.13 -6.19 -8.42
CA TRP A 27 5.48 -6.53 -8.83
C TRP A 27 5.95 -7.87 -8.25
N ASN A 28 7.13 -8.29 -8.71
CA ASN A 28 7.74 -9.57 -8.43
C ASN A 28 7.78 -9.92 -6.93
N TRP A 29 7.53 -11.19 -6.62
CA TRP A 29 7.55 -11.77 -5.28
C TRP A 29 6.59 -11.16 -4.24
N THR A 30 5.61 -10.39 -4.69
CA THR A 30 4.51 -9.93 -3.83
C THR A 30 3.64 -11.11 -3.41
N LYS A 31 3.21 -11.14 -2.16
CA LYS A 31 2.21 -12.08 -1.64
C LYS A 31 0.95 -11.33 -1.23
N VAL A 32 -0.02 -11.27 -2.13
CA VAL A 32 -1.35 -10.71 -1.87
C VAL A 32 -2.23 -11.83 -1.30
N ARG A 33 -2.60 -11.68 -0.03
CA ARG A 33 -3.32 -12.70 0.74
C ARG A 33 -4.85 -12.62 0.60
N GLU A 34 -5.52 -13.53 1.28
CA GLU A 34 -6.97 -13.68 1.33
C GLU A 34 -7.64 -12.36 1.69
N GLN A 35 -8.70 -12.01 0.95
CA GLN A 35 -9.53 -10.82 1.20
C GLN A 35 -8.78 -9.48 1.19
N VAL A 36 -7.54 -9.41 0.71
CA VAL A 36 -6.87 -8.13 0.46
C VAL A 36 -7.58 -7.43 -0.69
N PHE A 37 -8.00 -6.20 -0.44
CA PHE A 37 -8.57 -5.32 -1.47
C PHE A 37 -7.52 -4.29 -1.87
N ILE A 38 -7.20 -4.24 -3.16
CA ILE A 38 -6.33 -3.25 -3.76
C ILE A 38 -7.15 -2.42 -4.74
N GLY A 39 -7.16 -1.10 -4.54
CA GLY A 39 -7.84 -0.13 -5.37
C GLY A 39 -7.23 0.00 -6.78
N ASN A 40 -7.63 1.05 -7.46
CA ASN A 40 -7.17 1.38 -8.81
C ASN A 40 -5.82 2.10 -8.79
N ASN A 41 -5.07 2.00 -9.88
CA ASN A 41 -3.84 2.75 -10.13
C ASN A 41 -2.78 2.61 -9.00
N CYS A 42 -2.77 1.48 -8.30
CA CYS A 42 -1.81 1.22 -7.23
C CYS A 42 -0.48 0.68 -7.79
N ASN A 43 0.60 0.98 -7.09
CA ASN A 43 1.93 0.45 -7.39
C ASN A 43 2.44 -0.36 -6.20
N ILE A 44 2.37 -1.69 -6.29
CA ILE A 44 2.68 -2.61 -5.21
C ILE A 44 4.01 -3.29 -5.52
N GLY A 45 5.11 -2.81 -4.91
CA GLY A 45 6.43 -3.41 -5.00
C GLY A 45 6.48 -4.83 -4.43
N GLN A 46 7.66 -5.38 -4.13
CA GLN A 46 7.76 -6.66 -3.42
C GLN A 46 7.18 -6.55 -2.00
N VAL A 47 5.95 -7.01 -1.79
CA VAL A 47 5.23 -6.81 -0.51
C VAL A 47 4.70 -8.11 0.07
N ALA A 48 4.79 -8.26 1.39
CA ALA A 48 4.10 -9.31 2.12
C ALA A 48 2.85 -8.74 2.80
N PHE A 49 1.66 -9.12 2.34
CA PHE A 49 0.44 -8.92 3.12
C PHE A 49 0.31 -10.06 4.12
N THR A 50 0.00 -9.78 5.39
CA THR A 50 -0.45 -10.82 6.32
C THR A 50 -1.97 -10.98 6.23
N ASN A 51 -2.50 -12.05 6.83
CA ASN A 51 -3.93 -12.40 6.76
C ASN A 51 -4.52 -12.82 8.10
N ASP A 52 -3.68 -13.04 9.11
CA ASP A 52 -4.07 -13.31 10.49
C ASP A 52 -3.24 -12.41 11.42
N LEU A 53 -3.88 -11.87 12.44
CA LEU A 53 -3.26 -11.01 13.43
C LEU A 53 -2.44 -11.80 14.46
N TYR A 54 -2.82 -13.06 14.70
CA TYR A 54 -2.22 -13.89 15.74
C TYR A 54 -1.78 -15.28 15.24
N PRO A 55 -0.97 -15.36 14.17
CA PRO A 55 -0.56 -16.64 13.61
C PRO A 55 0.32 -17.40 14.62
N ARG A 56 -0.12 -18.61 14.98
CA ARG A 56 0.62 -19.49 15.90
C ARG A 56 0.81 -20.87 15.30
N ALA A 57 2.05 -21.36 15.29
CA ALA A 57 2.39 -22.72 14.89
C ALA A 57 1.49 -23.75 15.59
N GLY A 58 0.86 -24.63 14.81
CA GLY A 58 -0.06 -25.66 15.31
C GLY A 58 -1.48 -25.17 15.65
N ASN A 59 -1.75 -23.87 15.56
CA ASN A 59 -3.10 -23.34 15.74
C ASN A 59 -3.87 -23.40 14.41
N SER A 60 -4.98 -24.11 14.39
CA SER A 60 -5.92 -24.15 13.26
C SER A 60 -7.01 -23.08 13.36
N ASP A 61 -7.15 -22.43 14.52
CA ASP A 61 -8.12 -21.37 14.77
C ASP A 61 -7.53 -20.02 14.38
N TRP A 62 -7.47 -19.76 13.08
CA TRP A 62 -7.00 -18.51 12.50
C TRP A 62 -8.17 -17.77 11.84
N THR A 63 -8.13 -16.44 11.89
CA THR A 63 -9.18 -15.59 11.32
C THR A 63 -8.60 -14.74 10.21
N VAL A 64 -9.17 -14.86 9.00
CA VAL A 64 -8.85 -13.95 7.90
C VAL A 64 -9.23 -12.53 8.29
N THR A 65 -8.25 -11.65 8.39
CA THR A 65 -8.47 -10.23 8.66
C THR A 65 -8.22 -9.44 7.38
N ARG A 66 -9.24 -8.69 6.94
CA ARG A 66 -9.20 -7.94 5.68
C ARG A 66 -8.25 -6.75 5.76
N THR A 67 -7.45 -6.57 4.71
CA THR A 67 -6.65 -5.36 4.47
C THR A 67 -7.26 -4.56 3.33
N ARG A 68 -7.32 -3.24 3.48
CA ARG A 68 -7.81 -2.34 2.43
C ARG A 68 -6.69 -1.43 1.97
N VAL A 69 -6.41 -1.45 0.67
CA VAL A 69 -5.53 -0.53 -0.03
C VAL A 69 -6.41 0.28 -0.97
N GLU A 70 -6.49 1.59 -0.74
CA GLU A 70 -7.27 2.50 -1.57
C GLU A 70 -6.54 2.87 -2.86
N ASP A 71 -7.17 3.74 -3.67
CA ASP A 71 -6.67 4.08 -5.00
C ASP A 71 -5.36 4.87 -4.93
N GLY A 72 -4.49 4.67 -5.92
CA GLY A 72 -3.23 5.41 -6.08
C GLY A 72 -2.15 5.11 -5.05
N VAL A 73 -2.35 4.11 -4.17
CA VAL A 73 -1.36 3.77 -3.14
C VAL A 73 -0.08 3.22 -3.77
N SER A 74 1.05 3.69 -3.26
CA SER A 74 2.38 3.17 -3.62
C SER A 74 3.04 2.49 -2.42
N ILE A 75 3.45 1.23 -2.59
CA ILE A 75 4.15 0.47 -1.56
C ILE A 75 5.55 0.12 -2.05
N GLY A 76 6.57 0.59 -1.31
CA GLY A 76 7.96 0.33 -1.59
C GLY A 76 8.33 -1.16 -1.52
N ALA A 77 9.49 -1.48 -2.09
CA ALA A 77 9.99 -2.85 -2.09
C ALA A 77 10.30 -3.37 -0.67
N ASN A 78 10.10 -4.66 -0.47
CA ASN A 78 10.35 -5.37 0.77
C ASN A 78 9.55 -4.85 1.98
N ALA A 79 8.33 -4.33 1.77
CA ALA A 79 7.46 -3.92 2.86
C ALA A 79 6.57 -5.08 3.36
N THR A 80 6.18 -5.02 4.64
CA THR A 80 5.19 -5.92 5.25
C THR A 80 3.98 -5.13 5.72
N ILE A 81 2.78 -5.55 5.30
CA ILE A 81 1.51 -4.94 5.70
C ILE A 81 0.79 -5.89 6.65
N ILE A 82 0.66 -5.50 7.91
CA ILE A 82 -0.14 -6.25 8.88
C ILE A 82 -1.61 -6.12 8.49
N CYS A 83 -2.34 -7.24 8.50
CA CYS A 83 -3.76 -7.26 8.18
C CYS A 83 -4.62 -6.39 9.12
N GLY A 84 -5.79 -6.00 8.63
CA GLY A 84 -6.73 -5.17 9.38
C GLY A 84 -6.50 -3.67 9.24
N VAL A 85 -5.47 -3.25 8.50
CA VAL A 85 -5.19 -1.83 8.24
C VAL A 85 -5.82 -1.33 6.94
N THR A 86 -6.07 -0.03 6.90
CA THR A 86 -6.44 0.73 5.70
C THR A 86 -5.29 1.64 5.27
N LEU A 87 -4.86 1.50 4.02
CA LEU A 87 -3.92 2.41 3.36
C LEU A 87 -4.74 3.41 2.54
N GLY A 88 -4.77 4.67 3.00
CA GLY A 88 -5.56 5.73 2.40
C GLY A 88 -5.09 6.15 1.01
N THR A 89 -6.00 6.75 0.26
CA THR A 89 -5.79 7.15 -1.14
C THR A 89 -4.48 7.94 -1.33
N ASN A 90 -3.70 7.59 -2.35
CA ASN A 90 -2.39 8.18 -2.67
C ASN A 90 -1.34 8.14 -1.55
N CYS A 91 -1.52 7.36 -0.48
CA CYS A 91 -0.48 7.23 0.53
C CYS A 91 0.73 6.48 -0.04
N MET A 92 1.88 6.69 0.59
CA MET A 92 3.14 6.09 0.18
C MET A 92 3.81 5.39 1.36
N ILE A 93 4.13 4.12 1.16
CA ILE A 93 4.91 3.30 2.09
C ILE A 93 6.35 3.23 1.56
N GLY A 94 7.33 3.53 2.40
CA GLY A 94 8.74 3.36 2.05
C GLY A 94 9.14 1.89 1.85
N ALA A 95 10.38 1.71 1.42
CA ALA A 95 10.96 0.38 1.24
C ALA A 95 11.42 -0.21 2.59
N GLY A 96 11.19 -1.50 2.80
CA GLY A 96 11.62 -2.20 4.02
C GLY A 96 10.74 -1.95 5.26
N ASP A 97 9.56 -1.36 5.09
CA ASP A 97 8.72 -0.92 6.21
C ASP A 97 7.80 -2.02 6.74
N VAL A 98 7.39 -1.89 8.01
CA VAL A 98 6.35 -2.75 8.61
C VAL A 98 5.18 -1.89 9.06
N VAL A 99 4.10 -1.93 8.28
CA VAL A 99 2.90 -1.15 8.53
C VAL A 99 1.99 -1.88 9.50
N THR A 100 1.77 -1.28 10.67
CA THR A 100 0.99 -1.87 11.77
C THR A 100 -0.28 -1.09 12.11
N LYS A 101 -0.55 0.02 11.42
CA LYS A 101 -1.68 0.93 11.64
C LYS A 101 -2.13 1.52 10.31
N ASP A 102 -3.34 2.05 10.30
CA ASP A 102 -3.87 2.80 9.16
C ASP A 102 -2.95 3.96 8.76
N VAL A 103 -2.89 4.22 7.45
CA VAL A 103 -2.12 5.31 6.87
C VAL A 103 -3.11 6.30 6.25
N PRO A 104 -3.07 7.60 6.63
CA PRO A 104 -3.99 8.58 6.06
C PRO A 104 -3.73 8.78 4.56
N ALA A 105 -4.72 9.33 3.86
CA ALA A 105 -4.55 9.74 2.46
C ALA A 105 -3.33 10.65 2.31
N HIS A 106 -2.58 10.48 1.23
CA HIS A 106 -1.31 11.19 0.97
C HIS A 106 -0.21 10.99 2.03
N GLY A 107 -0.44 10.18 3.08
CA GLY A 107 0.55 9.98 4.14
C GLY A 107 1.78 9.25 3.63
N LEU A 108 2.96 9.75 4.02
CA LEU A 108 4.23 9.06 3.83
C LEU A 108 4.65 8.41 5.15
N VAL A 109 4.73 7.08 5.16
CA VAL A 109 5.20 6.33 6.32
C VAL A 109 6.51 5.63 6.04
N VAL A 110 7.39 5.59 7.04
CA VAL A 110 8.64 4.82 7.01
C VAL A 110 8.96 4.20 8.37
N GLY A 111 9.76 3.14 8.36
CA GLY A 111 10.32 2.45 9.52
C GLY A 111 9.68 1.12 9.87
N GLN A 112 10.26 0.48 10.88
CA GLN A 112 9.75 -0.75 11.49
C GLN A 112 9.71 -0.57 13.02
N PRO A 113 8.51 -0.39 13.61
CA PRO A 113 7.22 -0.22 12.96
C PRO A 113 7.08 1.13 12.23
N ALA A 114 6.33 1.16 11.12
CA ALA A 114 6.18 2.33 10.26
C ALA A 114 5.53 3.50 11.00
N ARG A 115 5.99 4.73 10.72
CA ARG A 115 5.50 5.98 11.31
C ARG A 115 5.31 7.00 10.22
N LEU A 116 4.24 7.81 10.36
CA LEU A 116 4.01 8.97 9.52
C LEU A 116 5.15 9.97 9.70
N VAL A 117 5.85 10.28 8.61
CA VAL A 117 6.95 11.25 8.58
C VAL A 117 6.60 12.51 7.78
N GLY A 118 5.50 12.49 7.05
CA GLY A 118 5.00 13.63 6.29
C GLY A 118 3.91 13.21 5.32
N TYR A 119 3.68 14.02 4.30
CA TYR A 119 2.71 13.78 3.24
C TYR A 119 3.38 13.89 1.88
N VAL A 120 2.78 13.29 0.87
CA VAL A 120 3.24 13.31 -0.52
C VAL A 120 2.17 13.84 -1.46
N SER A 121 2.61 14.49 -2.53
CA SER A 121 1.76 14.90 -3.63
C SER A 121 1.24 13.70 -4.45
N CYS A 122 0.35 13.94 -5.41
CA CYS A 122 -0.13 12.89 -6.32
C CYS A 122 0.99 12.25 -7.17
N SER A 123 2.12 12.93 -7.40
CA SER A 123 3.32 12.35 -8.03
C SER A 123 4.29 11.67 -7.06
N GLY A 124 3.93 11.56 -5.77
CA GLY A 124 4.77 10.92 -4.75
C GLY A 124 5.92 11.78 -4.24
N ARG A 125 5.86 13.10 -4.44
CA ARG A 125 6.89 14.03 -3.94
C ARG A 125 6.55 14.50 -2.53
N PRO A 126 7.51 14.54 -1.59
CA PRO A 126 7.25 15.05 -0.24
C PRO A 126 6.73 16.49 -0.27
N LEU A 127 5.73 16.78 0.55
CA LEU A 127 5.21 18.12 0.77
C LEU A 127 6.01 18.85 1.86
N ASN A 128 6.05 20.17 1.77
CA ASN A 128 6.57 21.02 2.84
C ASN A 128 5.55 21.17 3.99
N HIS A 129 5.92 21.96 5.01
CA HIS A 129 5.04 22.24 6.16
C HIS A 129 3.70 22.91 5.76
N ASP A 130 3.67 23.61 4.62
CA ASP A 130 2.49 24.30 4.11
C ASP A 130 1.62 23.43 3.19
N MET A 131 1.94 22.12 3.09
CA MET A 131 1.28 21.12 2.23
C MET A 131 1.40 21.40 0.73
N GLU A 132 2.52 22.00 0.34
CA GLU A 132 2.83 22.34 -1.05
C GLU A 132 3.98 21.48 -1.57
N CYS A 133 3.90 21.09 -2.85
CA CYS A 133 5.02 20.48 -3.55
C CYS A 133 5.80 21.57 -4.31
N GLY A 134 7.12 21.64 -4.09
CA GLY A 134 7.98 22.56 -4.84
C GLY A 134 8.29 22.11 -6.28
N HIS A 135 7.63 21.08 -6.81
CA HIS A 135 7.95 20.47 -8.09
C HIS A 135 6.74 20.45 -9.03
N PRO A 136 6.80 21.08 -10.22
CA PRO A 136 5.76 20.96 -11.23
C PRO A 136 5.61 19.50 -11.71
N PRO A 137 4.39 19.01 -12.00
CA PRO A 137 3.10 19.73 -12.07
C PRO A 137 2.37 19.89 -10.73
N ASP A 138 2.94 19.38 -9.63
CA ASP A 138 2.24 19.23 -8.35
C ASP A 138 2.29 20.48 -7.45
N SER A 139 2.54 21.66 -8.02
CA SER A 139 2.64 22.92 -7.26
C SER A 139 1.34 23.37 -6.57
N ALA A 140 0.27 22.58 -6.64
CA ALA A 140 -0.99 22.83 -5.96
C ALA A 140 -0.94 22.30 -4.52
N LYS A 141 -1.56 23.07 -3.62
CA LYS A 141 -1.71 22.71 -2.21
C LYS A 141 -2.69 21.55 -2.05
N LEU A 142 -2.31 20.56 -1.25
CA LEU A 142 -3.24 19.49 -0.84
C LEU A 142 -4.06 19.97 0.36
N GLU A 143 -5.39 19.86 0.26
CA GLU A 143 -6.28 20.03 1.41
C GLU A 143 -6.27 18.73 2.22
N ALA A 144 -5.92 18.85 3.51
CA ALA A 144 -5.85 17.73 4.45
C ALA A 144 -7.23 17.32 4.98
#